data_AF-A0A966SWF9-F1
#
_entry.id   AF-A0A966SWF9-F1
#
_cell.length_a   1.000
_cell.length_b   1.000
_cell.length_c   1.000
_cell.angle_alpha   90.00
_cell.angle_beta   90.00
_cell.angle_gamma   90.00
#
_symmetry.space_group_name_H-M   'P 1'
#
loop_
_entity.id
_entity.type
_entity.pdbx_description
1 polymer ?
#
loop_
_entity_poly.entity_id
_entity_poly.type
_entity_poly.pdbx_seq_one_letter_code
_entity_poly.pdbx_strand_id
1 'polypeptide(L)'
;MALASPDELATLFAFLGQIQADPELRQQLNEVCTADEVAAIAAARGHGFAAATLLQLFERCNEAPMARSGLMDEKLIRVYLQRDALAP
;
A
#
# COMPACT_ATOMS: atom_id res chain seq x y z
N MET A 1 1.61 1.28 19.81
CA MET A 1 1.82 1.09 18.36
C MET A 1 2.71 2.22 17.89
N ALA A 2 3.92 1.93 17.44
CA ALA A 2 4.79 2.94 16.85
C ALA A 2 4.19 3.34 15.48
N LEU A 3 4.10 4.64 15.23
CA LEU A 3 3.79 5.17 13.90
C LEU A 3 4.84 4.66 12.92
N ALA A 4 4.42 4.26 11.72
CA ALA A 4 5.36 3.92 10.67
C ALA A 4 6.41 5.03 10.51
N SER A 5 7.68 4.63 10.39
CA SER A 5 8.75 5.59 10.23
C SER A 5 8.52 6.41 8.95
N PRO A 6 8.88 7.70 8.91
CA PRO A 6 8.71 8.53 7.71
C PRO A 6 9.40 7.93 6.47
N ASP A 7 10.52 7.21 6.69
CA ASP A 7 11.25 6.47 5.65
C ASP A 7 10.45 5.27 5.09
N GLU A 8 9.72 4.58 5.97
CA GLU A 8 8.87 3.44 5.60
C GLU A 8 7.63 3.90 4.82
N LEU A 9 7.06 5.05 5.21
CA LEU A 9 5.99 5.70 4.45
C LEU A 9 6.48 6.17 3.07
N ALA A 10 7.67 6.76 3.00
CA ALA A 10 8.26 7.17 1.72
C ALA A 10 8.47 5.96 0.78
N THR A 11 8.96 4.85 1.31
CA THR A 11 9.14 3.59 0.57
C THR A 11 7.81 3.04 0.07
N LEU A 12 6.79 3.02 0.92
CA LEU A 12 5.45 2.58 0.55
C LEU A 12 4.84 3.49 -0.52
N PHE A 13 4.94 4.82 -0.42
CA PHE A 13 4.45 5.72 -1.46
C PHE A 13 5.23 5.56 -2.77
N ALA A 14 6.54 5.31 -2.73
CA ALA A 14 7.33 5.01 -3.91
C ALA A 14 6.84 3.72 -4.60
N PHE A 15 6.58 2.66 -3.83
CA PHE A 15 5.97 1.43 -4.35
C PHE A 15 4.59 1.67 -4.96
N LEU A 16 3.70 2.40 -4.26
CA LEU A 16 2.36 2.70 -4.76
C LEU A 16 2.39 3.53 -6.07
N GLY A 17 3.39 4.42 -6.21
CA GLY A 17 3.61 5.17 -7.45
C GLY A 17 3.97 4.27 -8.63
N GLN A 18 4.69 3.17 -8.40
CA GLN A 18 5.04 2.19 -9.44
C GLN A 18 3.82 1.43 -9.95
N ILE A 19 2.80 1.19 -9.11
CA ILE A 19 1.56 0.50 -9.52
C ILE A 19 0.88 1.20 -10.71
N GLN A 20 0.97 2.52 -10.78
CA GLN A 20 0.39 3.29 -11.90
C GLN A 20 1.19 3.16 -13.20
N ALA A 21 2.51 2.99 -13.09
CA ALA A 21 3.41 2.90 -14.23
C ALA A 21 3.61 1.45 -14.73
N ASP A 22 3.37 0.45 -13.87
CA ASP A 22 3.61 -0.97 -14.13
C ASP A 22 2.28 -1.76 -14.16
N PRO A 23 1.75 -2.07 -15.35
CA PRO A 23 0.51 -2.84 -15.49
C PRO A 23 0.65 -4.30 -15.04
N GLU A 24 1.84 -4.90 -15.07
CA GLU A 24 2.07 -6.26 -14.55
C GLU A 24 1.99 -6.27 -13.02
N LEU A 25 2.56 -5.26 -12.36
CA LEU A 25 2.40 -5.07 -10.91
C LEU A 25 0.93 -4.94 -10.54
N ARG A 26 0.19 -4.16 -11.32
CA ARG A 26 -1.23 -3.92 -11.10
C ARG A 26 -2.06 -5.21 -11.21
N GLN A 27 -1.71 -6.10 -12.15
CA GLN A 27 -2.34 -7.42 -12.25
C GLN A 27 -1.98 -8.31 -11.07
N GLN A 28 -0.70 -8.41 -10.70
CA GLN A 28 -0.27 -9.17 -9.52
C GLN A 28 -0.97 -8.70 -8.25
N LEU A 29 -1.15 -7.38 -8.09
CA LEU A 29 -1.83 -6.80 -6.95
C LEU A 29 -3.34 -7.08 -6.93
N ASN A 30 -3.96 -7.31 -8.10
CA ASN A 30 -5.36 -7.73 -8.17
C ASN A 30 -5.56 -9.21 -7.85
N GLU A 31 -4.52 -10.03 -8.00
CA GLU A 31 -4.57 -11.45 -7.65
C GLU A 31 -4.41 -11.67 -6.13
N VAL A 32 -3.67 -10.79 -5.46
CA VAL A 32 -3.46 -10.87 -4.00
C VAL A 32 -4.61 -10.25 -3.22
N CYS A 33 -4.92 -10.83 -2.07
CA CYS A 33 -6.06 -10.43 -1.26
C CYS A 33 -5.67 -9.76 0.05
N THR A 34 -4.40 -9.84 0.45
CA THR A 34 -3.96 -9.45 1.79
C THR A 34 -2.78 -8.46 1.79
N ALA A 35 -2.70 -7.64 2.84
CA ALA A 35 -1.61 -6.68 3.02
C ALA A 35 -0.23 -7.35 3.16
N ASP A 36 -0.20 -8.59 3.65
CA ASP A 36 1.03 -9.39 3.81
C ASP A 36 1.60 -9.80 2.43
N GLU A 37 0.72 -10.26 1.53
CA GLU A 37 1.10 -10.58 0.16
C GLU A 37 1.58 -9.34 -0.61
N VAL A 38 0.93 -8.18 -0.41
CA VAL A 38 1.38 -6.92 -1.01
C VAL A 38 2.77 -6.51 -0.49
N ALA A 39 3.01 -6.66 0.81
CA ALA A 39 4.33 -6.41 1.40
C ALA A 39 5.39 -7.38 0.84
N ALA A 40 5.03 -8.65 0.61
CA ALA A 40 5.92 -9.63 -0.02
C ALA A 40 6.25 -9.27 -1.49
N ILE A 41 5.26 -8.83 -2.27
CA ILE A 41 5.48 -8.35 -3.66
C ILE A 41 6.38 -7.11 -3.67
N ALA A 42 6.13 -6.16 -2.77
CA ALA A 42 6.95 -4.97 -2.63
C ALA A 42 8.39 -5.31 -2.25
N ALA A 43 8.58 -6.22 -1.28
CA ALA A 43 9.90 -6.68 -0.85
C ALA A 43 10.68 -7.36 -1.99
N ALA A 44 10.02 -8.19 -2.82
CA ALA A 44 10.63 -8.79 -3.99
C ALA A 44 11.12 -7.77 -5.03
N ARG A 45 10.54 -6.55 -5.00
CA ARG A 45 10.87 -5.43 -5.89
C ARG A 45 11.81 -4.40 -5.24
N GLY A 46 12.32 -4.69 -4.04
CA GLY A 46 13.27 -3.83 -3.32
C GLY A 46 12.63 -2.78 -2.40
N HIS A 47 11.32 -2.83 -2.20
CA HIS A 47 10.59 -1.93 -1.30
C HIS A 47 10.22 -2.67 -0.01
N GLY A 48 10.94 -2.40 1.08
CA GLY A 48 10.68 -3.03 2.38
C GLY A 48 9.78 -2.17 3.27
N PHE A 49 8.56 -2.63 3.54
CA PHE A 49 7.67 -2.04 4.55
C PHE A 49 6.89 -3.11 5.28
N ALA A 50 6.39 -2.79 6.49
CA ALA A 50 5.55 -3.71 7.24
C ALA A 50 4.11 -3.70 6.68
N ALA A 51 3.48 -4.88 6.58
CA ALA A 51 2.06 -4.99 6.22
C ALA A 51 1.15 -4.17 7.17
N ALA A 52 1.55 -4.02 8.43
CA ALA A 52 0.89 -3.16 9.41
C ALA A 52 0.84 -1.69 9.00
N THR A 53 1.87 -1.19 8.31
CA THR A 53 1.94 0.20 7.81
C THR A 53 0.91 0.44 6.71
N LEU A 54 0.76 -0.52 5.79
CA LEU A 54 -0.26 -0.49 4.75
C LEU A 54 -1.68 -0.51 5.36
N LEU A 55 -1.92 -1.37 6.35
CA LEU A 55 -3.20 -1.46 7.06
C LEU A 55 -3.54 -0.16 7.81
N GLN A 56 -2.57 0.43 8.53
CA GLN A 56 -2.78 1.71 9.22
C GLN A 56 -3.12 2.83 8.25
N LEU A 57 -2.53 2.85 7.05
CA LEU A 57 -2.89 3.82 6.01
C LEU A 57 -4.31 3.61 5.50
N PHE A 58 -4.72 2.37 5.26
CA PHE A 58 -6.11 2.07 4.88
C PHE A 58 -7.12 2.49 5.96
N GLU A 59 -6.79 2.28 7.24
CA GLU A 59 -7.61 2.75 8.36
C GLU A 59 -7.71 4.28 8.38
N ARG A 60 -6.59 4.99 8.16
CA ARG A 60 -6.56 6.46 8.10
C ARG A 60 -7.31 7.03 6.90
N CYS A 61 -7.26 6.35 5.75
CA CYS A 61 -8.06 6.68 4.56
C CYS A 61 -9.54 6.34 4.71
N ASN A 62 -9.97 5.82 5.87
CA ASN A 62 -11.34 5.40 6.15
C ASN A 62 -11.85 4.28 5.21
N GLU A 63 -10.96 3.46 4.67
CA GLU A 63 -11.30 2.25 3.89
C GLU A 63 -11.51 1.00 4.79
N ALA A 64 -11.71 1.23 6.09
CA ALA A 64 -11.63 0.26 7.17
C ALA A 64 -12.57 -0.97 7.11
N PRO A 65 -13.78 -0.95 6.50
CA PRO A 65 -14.53 -2.20 6.34
C PRO A 65 -14.15 -2.98 5.08
N MET A 66 -13.43 -2.38 4.13
CA MET A 66 -13.18 -2.95 2.81
C MET A 66 -11.79 -3.59 2.63
N ALA A 67 -10.87 -3.48 3.60
CA ALA A 67 -9.61 -4.23 3.58
C ALA A 67 -9.82 -5.75 3.79
N ARG A 68 -11.01 -6.18 4.24
CA ARG A 68 -11.38 -7.60 4.38
C ARG A 68 -11.84 -8.27 3.08
N SER A 69 -12.10 -7.52 2.01
CA SER A 69 -12.59 -8.07 0.74
C SER A 69 -11.82 -7.44 -0.42
N GLY A 70 -10.81 -8.15 -0.92
CA GLY A 70 -10.02 -7.81 -2.11
C GLY A 70 -9.25 -6.50 -1.99
N LEU A 71 -7.93 -6.59 -1.80
CA LEU A 71 -7.05 -5.43 -1.85
C LEU A 71 -6.85 -5.01 -3.32
N MET A 72 -7.88 -4.40 -3.91
CA MET A 72 -7.88 -4.00 -5.32
C MET A 72 -6.91 -2.83 -5.57
N ASP A 73 -6.32 -2.80 -6.76
CA ASP A 73 -5.38 -1.75 -7.19
C ASP A 73 -5.98 -0.34 -7.07
N GLU A 74 -7.29 -0.20 -7.25
CA GLU A 74 -7.97 1.09 -7.18
C GLU A 74 -7.93 1.71 -5.78
N LYS A 75 -7.90 0.87 -4.72
CA LYS A 75 -7.75 1.31 -3.33
C LYS A 75 -6.33 1.80 -3.06
N LEU A 76 -5.34 1.03 -3.51
CA LEU A 76 -3.92 1.38 -3.43
C LEU A 76 -3.63 2.72 -4.12
N ILE A 77 -4.25 2.97 -5.27
CA ILE A 77 -4.15 4.25 -5.98
C ILE A 77 -4.79 5.40 -5.18
N ARG A 78 -5.96 5.20 -4.55
CA ARG A 78 -6.59 6.25 -3.71
C ARG A 78 -5.72 6.63 -2.52
N VAL A 79 -5.12 5.64 -1.84
CA VAL A 79 -4.17 5.88 -0.73
C VAL A 79 -2.98 6.71 -1.23
N TYR A 80 -2.44 6.38 -2.42
CA TYR A 80 -1.35 7.14 -3.02
C TYR A 80 -1.73 8.58 -3.39
N LEU A 81 -2.94 8.81 -3.89
CA LEU A 81 -3.43 10.16 -4.19
C LEU A 81 -3.59 11.01 -2.93
N GLN A 82 -3.88 10.39 -1.80
CA GLN A 82 -3.97 11.06 -0.50
C GLN A 82 -2.62 11.24 0.20
N ARG A 83 -1.49 10.86 -0.42
CA ARG A 83 -0.15 10.96 0.20
C ARG A 83 0.15 12.35 0.76
N ASP A 84 -0.32 13.42 0.11
CA ASP A 84 -0.05 14.80 0.50
C ASP A 84 -0.77 15.16 1.82
N ALA A 85 -1.94 14.55 2.07
CA ALA A 85 -2.68 14.69 3.32
C ALA A 85 -2.21 13.72 4.42
N LEU A 86 -1.41 12.71 4.05
CA LEU A 86 -0.94 11.63 4.93
C LEU A 86 0.55 11.78 5.30
N ALA A 87 1.31 12.54 4.53
CA ALA A 87 2.65 12.98 4.87
C ALA A 87 2.57 13.95 6.08
N PRO A 88 3.37 13.72 7.13
CA PRO A 88 3.38 14.59 8.32
C PRO A 88 3.93 15.99 8.05
#